data_AF-A0A1I4K8P7-F1
#
_entry.id   AF-A0A1I4K8P7-F1
#
_cell.length_a   1.000
_cell.length_b   1.000
_cell.length_c   1.000
_cell.angle_alpha   90.00
_cell.angle_beta   90.00
_cell.angle_gamma   90.00
#
_symmetry.space_group_name_H-M   'P 1'
#
loop_
_entity.id
_entity.type
_entity.pdbx_description
1 polymer ?
#
loop_
_entity_poly.entity_id
_entity_poly.type
_entity_poly.pdbx_seq_one_letter_code
_entity_poly.pdbx_strand_id
1 'polypeptide(L)'
;MGLFGDLFKPKYKDNNPKIRLKAVKELDNQKILADIAKNDSDDNIRRIAIEGISDEVVLADIARYASDVDVRRIAVRGVRDKLVLIDIVKNDPSGYVRSVAILGIDSEDVLVDIAKKDDWSYVRLAALRGISDEDVLEDIARNDPSWPVRLAALKGISDEVVLADIAKKDDWSNVRLAALRGISDEVVLEDIAKNASYEDVRRAAIRAVGDEDL
;
A
#
# COMPACT_ATOMS: atom_id res chain seq x y z
N MET A 1 35.43 -25.35 23.70
CA MET A 1 34.90 -24.07 24.22
C MET A 1 33.42 -24.28 24.50
N GLY A 2 32.84 -24.29 25.69
CA GLY A 2 33.26 -24.16 27.08
C GLY A 2 31.93 -24.10 27.84
N LEU A 3 31.54 -25.19 28.54
CA LEU A 3 30.24 -25.37 29.22
C LEU A 3 29.92 -24.32 30.30
N PHE A 4 30.82 -23.36 30.54
CA PHE A 4 30.73 -22.32 31.55
C PHE A 4 30.38 -20.92 30.99
N GLY A 5 30.40 -20.72 29.67
CA GLY A 5 30.05 -19.42 29.06
C GLY A 5 28.56 -19.05 29.14
N ASP A 6 27.70 -20.06 29.36
CA ASP A 6 26.24 -19.91 29.34
C ASP A 6 25.64 -19.54 30.70
N LEU A 7 26.41 -19.59 31.80
CA LEU A 7 25.87 -19.38 33.16
C LEU A 7 25.67 -17.91 33.55
N PHE A 8 26.34 -16.97 32.83
CA PHE A 8 26.32 -15.53 33.13
C PHE A 8 25.70 -14.67 32.03
N LYS A 9 25.26 -15.28 30.91
CA LYS A 9 24.59 -14.53 29.85
C LYS A 9 23.15 -14.22 30.26
N PRO A 10 22.65 -13.01 30.01
CA PRO A 10 21.23 -12.71 30.21
C PRO A 10 20.34 -13.70 29.46
N LYS A 11 19.17 -14.03 30.01
CA LYS A 11 18.26 -15.03 29.40
C LYS A 11 17.83 -14.68 27.97
N TYR A 12 17.80 -13.39 27.62
CA TYR A 12 17.52 -12.94 26.26
C TYR A 12 18.66 -13.18 25.25
N LYS A 13 19.83 -13.69 25.69
CA LYS A 13 20.94 -14.16 24.85
C LYS A 13 21.14 -15.68 24.90
N ASP A 14 20.15 -16.42 25.39
CA ASP A 14 20.21 -17.89 25.48
C ASP A 14 20.28 -18.55 24.08
N ASN A 15 20.93 -19.71 23.98
CA ASN A 15 20.99 -20.45 22.70
C ASN A 15 19.63 -21.02 22.33
N ASN A 16 18.76 -21.29 23.32
CA ASN A 16 17.42 -21.79 23.13
C ASN A 16 16.44 -20.63 22.85
N PRO A 17 15.82 -20.56 21.66
CA PRO A 17 14.88 -19.50 21.31
C PRO A 17 13.66 -19.46 22.23
N LYS A 18 13.25 -20.59 22.84
CA LYS A 18 12.14 -20.61 23.80
C LYS A 18 12.49 -19.87 25.11
N ILE A 19 13.75 -19.92 25.54
CA ILE A 19 14.22 -19.20 26.74
C ILE A 19 14.34 -17.71 26.41
N ARG A 20 14.92 -17.37 25.26
CA ARG A 20 15.00 -15.99 24.78
C ARG A 20 13.62 -15.35 24.66
N LEU A 21 12.68 -16.02 24.00
CA LEU A 21 11.31 -15.53 23.81
C LEU A 21 10.61 -15.21 25.14
N LYS A 22 10.75 -16.08 26.15
CA LYS A 22 10.21 -15.81 27.49
C LYS A 22 10.85 -14.58 28.12
N ALA A 23 12.17 -14.46 28.03
CA ALA A 23 12.89 -13.32 28.57
C ALA A 23 12.52 -12.00 27.87
N VAL A 24 12.35 -12.00 26.55
CA VAL A 24 11.96 -10.82 25.77
C VAL A 24 10.57 -10.32 26.15
N LYS A 25 9.62 -11.23 26.42
CA LYS A 25 8.26 -10.88 26.85
C LYS A 25 8.20 -10.17 28.21
N GLU A 26 9.23 -10.29 29.03
CA GLU A 26 9.33 -9.70 30.37
C GLU A 26 10.27 -8.48 30.40
N LEU A 27 10.76 -8.05 29.23
CA LEU A 27 11.81 -7.04 29.13
C LEU A 27 11.22 -5.65 28.82
N ASP A 28 11.51 -4.67 29.66
CA ASP A 28 11.06 -3.27 29.45
C ASP A 28 12.15 -2.34 28.88
N ASN A 29 13.40 -2.82 28.83
CA ASN A 29 14.52 -2.00 28.38
C ASN A 29 14.48 -1.79 26.86
N GLN A 30 14.04 -0.60 26.44
CA GLN A 30 13.84 -0.21 25.04
C GLN A 30 15.10 -0.38 24.17
N LYS A 31 16.30 -0.12 24.72
CA LYS A 31 17.56 -0.29 23.98
C LYS A 31 17.88 -1.77 23.73
N ILE A 32 17.63 -2.64 24.71
CA ILE A 32 17.84 -4.07 24.56
C ILE A 32 16.78 -4.66 23.62
N LEU A 33 15.51 -4.25 23.76
CA LEU A 33 14.46 -4.64 22.83
C LEU A 33 14.79 -4.24 21.38
N ALA A 34 15.33 -3.03 21.16
CA ALA A 34 15.77 -2.58 19.85
C ALA A 34 16.91 -3.44 19.26
N ASP A 35 17.90 -3.82 20.08
CA ASP A 35 18.98 -4.71 19.67
C ASP A 35 18.44 -6.09 19.25
N ILE A 36 17.55 -6.66 20.06
CA ILE A 36 16.92 -7.96 19.78
C ILE A 36 16.04 -7.87 18.52
N ALA A 37 15.26 -6.81 18.38
CA ALA A 37 14.42 -6.55 17.21
C ALA A 37 15.23 -6.51 15.90
N LYS A 38 16.46 -5.98 15.95
CA LYS A 38 17.34 -5.89 14.76
C LYS A 38 18.11 -7.18 14.50
N ASN A 39 18.48 -7.91 15.55
CA ASN A 39 19.57 -8.89 15.46
C ASN A 39 19.22 -10.33 15.88
N ASP A 40 18.07 -10.61 16.51
CA ASP A 40 17.75 -12.00 16.89
C ASP A 40 17.58 -12.89 15.65
N SER A 41 18.14 -14.09 15.71
CA SER A 41 18.07 -15.06 14.60
C SER A 41 16.65 -15.59 14.35
N ASP A 42 15.76 -15.49 15.35
CA ASP A 42 14.37 -15.97 15.27
C ASP A 42 13.41 -14.82 14.97
N ASP A 43 12.73 -14.90 13.84
CA ASP A 43 11.83 -13.85 13.33
C ASP A 43 10.68 -13.54 14.30
N ASN A 44 10.19 -14.56 15.02
CA ASN A 44 9.13 -14.37 16.00
C ASN A 44 9.65 -13.64 17.25
N ILE A 45 10.91 -13.87 17.65
CA ILE A 45 11.53 -13.09 18.71
C ILE A 45 11.76 -11.64 18.27
N ARG A 46 12.24 -11.40 17.03
CA ARG A 46 12.38 -10.04 16.48
C ARG A 46 11.05 -9.30 16.53
N ARG A 47 9.97 -9.92 16.06
CA ARG A 47 8.61 -9.35 16.11
C ARG A 47 8.16 -9.00 17.52
N ILE A 48 8.29 -9.93 18.46
CA ILE A 48 7.87 -9.72 19.86
C ILE A 48 8.70 -8.62 20.52
N ALA A 49 9.98 -8.51 20.18
CA ALA A 49 10.82 -7.42 20.66
C ALA A 49 10.33 -6.06 20.14
N ILE A 50 9.97 -5.94 18.85
CA ILE A 50 9.39 -4.70 18.27
C ILE A 50 8.07 -4.35 18.96
N GLU A 51 7.20 -5.33 19.20
CA GLU A 51 5.91 -5.14 19.88
C GLU A 51 6.05 -4.66 21.33
N GLY A 52 7.19 -4.92 21.98
CA GLY A 52 7.52 -4.41 23.31
C GLY A 52 8.11 -2.99 23.31
N ILE A 53 8.41 -2.41 22.14
CA ILE A 53 8.97 -1.06 22.04
C ILE A 53 7.83 -0.03 22.02
N SER A 54 7.85 0.87 22.99
CA SER A 54 6.90 2.00 23.10
C SER A 54 7.54 3.35 22.78
N ASP A 55 8.87 3.42 22.74
CA ASP A 55 9.61 4.61 22.34
C ASP A 55 9.54 4.80 20.81
N GLU A 56 8.80 5.83 20.39
CA GLU A 56 8.61 6.16 18.97
C GLU A 56 9.93 6.49 18.26
N VAL A 57 10.89 7.13 18.95
CA VAL A 57 12.19 7.47 18.35
C VAL A 57 12.96 6.20 18.02
N VAL A 58 12.88 5.19 18.89
CA VAL A 58 13.48 3.87 18.66
C VAL A 58 12.79 3.15 17.51
N LEU A 59 11.46 3.19 17.44
CA LEU A 59 10.69 2.60 16.33
C LEU A 59 11.03 3.26 14.99
N ALA A 60 11.16 4.59 14.96
CA ALA A 60 11.55 5.33 13.77
C ALA A 60 12.96 4.96 13.27
N ASP A 61 13.92 4.77 14.18
CA ASP A 61 15.28 4.31 13.84
C ASP A 61 15.28 2.89 13.25
N ILE A 62 14.53 1.96 13.87
CA ILE A 62 14.36 0.60 13.34
C ILE A 62 13.69 0.64 11.97
N ALA A 63 12.62 1.42 11.82
CA ALA A 63 11.84 1.53 10.60
C ALA A 63 12.65 2.07 9.41
N ARG A 64 13.64 2.93 9.66
CA ARG A 64 14.53 3.46 8.61
C ARG A 64 15.69 2.55 8.27
N TYR A 65 16.29 1.91 9.27
CA TYR A 65 17.66 1.40 9.13
C TYR A 65 17.83 -0.09 9.41
N ALA A 66 16.80 -0.80 9.89
CA ALA A 66 16.93 -2.25 10.06
C ALA A 66 17.17 -2.94 8.70
N SER A 67 18.09 -3.90 8.64
CA SER A 67 18.41 -4.62 7.40
C SER A 67 17.25 -5.47 6.90
N ASP A 68 16.50 -6.05 7.84
CA ASP A 68 15.38 -6.93 7.57
C ASP A 68 14.11 -6.14 7.21
N VAL A 69 13.49 -6.48 6.08
CA VAL A 69 12.31 -5.82 5.53
C VAL A 69 11.07 -5.98 6.43
N ASP A 70 10.89 -7.16 7.02
CA ASP A 70 9.75 -7.42 7.91
C ASP A 70 9.90 -6.65 9.22
N VAL A 71 11.13 -6.55 9.74
CA VAL A 71 11.45 -5.72 10.92
C VAL A 71 11.12 -4.26 10.65
N ARG A 72 11.59 -3.68 9.53
CA ARG A 72 11.24 -2.30 9.16
C ARG A 72 9.74 -2.12 9.04
N ARG A 73 9.06 -3.00 8.30
CA ARG A 73 7.62 -2.94 8.05
C ARG A 73 6.80 -2.97 9.35
N ILE A 74 7.18 -3.81 10.31
CA ILE A 74 6.48 -3.89 11.60
C ILE A 74 6.72 -2.62 12.40
N ALA A 75 7.96 -2.13 12.46
CA ALA A 75 8.33 -0.93 13.21
C ALA A 75 7.59 0.32 12.72
N VAL A 76 7.38 0.47 11.40
CA VAL A 76 6.59 1.58 10.81
C VAL A 76 5.20 1.73 11.45
N ARG A 77 4.56 0.63 11.89
CA ARG A 77 3.20 0.68 12.47
C ARG A 77 3.13 1.48 13.78
N GLY A 78 4.25 1.61 14.47
CA GLY A 78 4.37 2.39 15.70
C GLY A 78 4.86 3.83 15.48
N VAL A 79 5.18 4.22 14.25
CA VAL A 79 5.62 5.59 13.91
C VAL A 79 4.41 6.47 13.62
N ARG A 80 4.36 7.65 14.26
CA ARG A 80 3.30 8.67 14.10
C ARG A 80 3.83 9.97 13.50
N ASP A 81 5.11 10.26 13.68
CA ASP A 81 5.78 11.40 13.06
C ASP A 81 5.62 11.36 11.53
N LYS A 82 4.95 12.39 11.01
CA LYS A 82 4.62 12.52 9.59
C LYS A 82 5.85 12.68 8.71
N LEU A 83 6.88 13.40 9.17
CA LEU A 83 8.10 13.58 8.41
C LEU A 83 8.89 12.27 8.32
N VAL A 84 8.89 11.46 9.38
CA VAL A 84 9.45 10.09 9.34
C VAL A 84 8.69 9.23 8.34
N LEU A 85 7.37 9.24 8.36
CA LEU A 85 6.57 8.44 7.43
C LEU A 85 6.74 8.88 5.98
N ILE A 86 6.84 10.20 5.72
CA ILE A 86 7.11 10.75 4.39
C ILE A 86 8.50 10.32 3.89
N ASP A 87 9.51 10.34 4.75
CA ASP A 87 10.85 9.85 4.40
C ASP A 87 10.81 8.36 4.04
N ILE A 88 10.15 7.53 4.85
CA ILE A 88 10.05 6.09 4.61
C ILE A 88 9.28 5.78 3.32
N VAL A 89 8.13 6.42 3.09
CA VAL A 89 7.33 6.19 1.87
C VAL A 89 8.04 6.68 0.61
N LYS A 90 8.97 7.64 0.70
CA LYS A 90 9.74 8.11 -0.48
C LYS A 90 11.00 7.29 -0.72
N ASN A 91 11.63 6.78 0.35
CA ASN A 91 13.02 6.32 0.28
C ASN A 91 13.23 4.85 0.66
N ASP A 92 12.28 4.15 1.30
CA ASP A 92 12.51 2.74 1.66
C ASP A 92 12.63 1.88 0.39
N PRO A 93 13.66 1.03 0.25
CA PRO A 93 13.85 0.21 -0.94
C PRO A 93 12.72 -0.81 -1.16
N SER A 94 11.97 -1.19 -0.12
CA SER A 94 10.91 -2.17 -0.19
C SER A 94 9.53 -1.53 -0.29
N GLY A 95 8.79 -1.82 -1.36
CA GLY A 95 7.38 -1.42 -1.49
C GLY A 95 6.47 -2.01 -0.41
N TYR A 96 6.87 -3.10 0.27
CA TYR A 96 6.14 -3.60 1.44
C TYR A 96 6.25 -2.69 2.66
N VAL A 97 7.36 -1.98 2.83
CA VAL A 97 7.52 -1.01 3.91
C VAL A 97 6.81 0.29 3.52
N ARG A 98 7.01 0.77 2.29
CA ARG A 98 6.35 1.98 1.77
C ARG A 98 4.82 1.87 1.82
N SER A 99 4.26 0.71 1.47
CA SER A 99 2.80 0.48 1.52
C SER A 99 2.19 0.49 2.93
N VAL A 100 3.00 0.29 3.98
CA VAL A 100 2.54 0.48 5.37
C VAL A 100 2.72 1.93 5.79
N ALA A 101 3.84 2.58 5.43
CA ALA A 101 4.12 3.96 5.78
C ALA A 101 3.07 4.93 5.21
N ILE A 102 2.63 4.70 3.98
CA ILE A 102 1.62 5.52 3.30
C ILE A 102 0.29 5.57 4.06
N LEU A 103 -0.01 4.56 4.91
CA LEU A 103 -1.24 4.52 5.69
C LEU A 103 -1.32 5.62 6.75
N GLY A 104 -0.18 6.20 7.14
CA GLY A 104 -0.11 7.34 8.04
C GLY A 104 -0.04 8.70 7.33
N ILE A 105 -0.04 8.74 5.99
CA ILE A 105 0.04 9.98 5.20
C ILE A 105 -1.36 10.49 4.85
N ASP A 106 -1.57 11.80 5.06
CA ASP A 106 -2.81 12.56 4.83
C ASP A 106 -2.60 13.80 3.94
N SER A 107 -1.35 14.13 3.57
CA SER A 107 -1.07 15.19 2.60
C SER A 107 -1.35 14.70 1.19
N GLU A 108 -2.37 15.28 0.55
CA GLU A 108 -2.76 14.96 -0.83
C GLU A 108 -1.59 15.14 -1.80
N ASP A 109 -0.85 16.26 -1.75
CA ASP A 109 0.33 16.48 -2.61
C ASP A 109 1.36 15.35 -2.54
N VAL A 110 1.61 14.82 -1.34
CA VAL A 110 2.52 13.67 -1.16
C VAL A 110 1.90 12.41 -1.75
N LEU A 111 0.60 12.18 -1.54
CA LEU A 111 -0.10 11.03 -2.10
C LEU A 111 -0.12 11.07 -3.63
N VAL A 112 -0.33 12.24 -4.24
CA VAL A 112 -0.27 12.44 -5.70
C VAL A 112 1.12 12.11 -6.24
N ASP A 113 2.18 12.61 -5.60
CA ASP A 113 3.56 12.32 -5.98
C ASP A 113 3.84 10.80 -5.97
N ILE A 114 3.42 10.10 -4.91
CA ILE A 114 3.57 8.65 -4.78
C ILE A 114 2.70 7.89 -5.79
N ALA A 115 1.43 8.30 -5.98
CA ALA A 115 0.50 7.68 -6.90
C ALA A 115 0.95 7.76 -8.37
N LYS A 116 1.74 8.78 -8.74
CA LYS A 116 2.25 8.94 -10.10
C LYS A 116 3.63 8.31 -10.32
N LYS A 117 4.44 8.13 -9.27
CA LYS A 117 5.88 7.84 -9.44
C LYS A 117 6.39 6.56 -8.77
N ASP A 118 5.67 5.99 -7.80
CA ASP A 118 6.19 4.79 -7.12
C ASP A 118 6.25 3.60 -8.08
N ASP A 119 7.37 2.88 -8.11
CA ASP A 119 7.56 1.74 -9.01
C ASP A 119 6.57 0.59 -8.74
N TRP A 120 6.07 0.46 -7.51
CA TRP A 120 5.16 -0.61 -7.10
C TRP A 120 3.70 -0.19 -7.17
N SER A 121 2.92 -0.90 -7.99
CA SER A 121 1.49 -0.65 -8.15
C SER A 121 0.70 -0.75 -6.85
N TYR A 122 1.11 -1.61 -5.91
CA TYR A 122 0.47 -1.68 -4.59
C TYR A 122 0.64 -0.39 -3.77
N VAL A 123 1.77 0.30 -3.90
CA VAL A 123 2.01 1.57 -3.20
C VAL A 123 1.22 2.69 -3.89
N ARG A 124 1.24 2.74 -5.23
CA ARG A 124 0.43 3.69 -6.00
C ARG A 124 -1.07 3.53 -5.71
N LEU A 125 -1.57 2.28 -5.69
CA LEU A 125 -2.95 1.96 -5.34
C LEU A 125 -3.32 2.44 -3.93
N ALA A 126 -2.44 2.23 -2.95
CA ALA A 126 -2.66 2.67 -1.58
C ALA A 126 -2.71 4.21 -1.46
N ALA A 127 -2.00 4.93 -2.34
CA ALA A 127 -1.97 6.39 -2.36
C ALA A 127 -3.31 7.01 -2.75
N LEU A 128 -4.05 6.36 -3.66
CA LEU A 128 -5.33 6.85 -4.18
C LEU A 128 -6.39 7.10 -3.10
N ARG A 129 -6.27 6.49 -1.92
CA ARG A 129 -7.26 6.63 -0.82
C ARG A 129 -7.46 8.05 -0.32
N GLY A 130 -6.50 8.94 -0.56
CA GLY A 130 -6.52 10.33 -0.09
C GLY A 130 -6.31 11.33 -1.21
N ILE A 131 -6.61 10.95 -2.45
CA ILE A 131 -6.63 11.85 -3.61
C ILE A 131 -8.09 12.10 -3.99
N SER A 132 -8.44 13.37 -4.09
CA SER A 132 -9.75 13.91 -4.43
C SER A 132 -9.73 14.79 -5.66
N ASP A 133 -8.54 15.27 -6.07
CA ASP A 133 -8.33 15.96 -7.33
C ASP A 133 -8.71 15.05 -8.52
N GLU A 134 -9.82 15.39 -9.18
CA GLU A 134 -10.39 14.63 -10.29
C GLU A 134 -9.45 14.59 -11.50
N ASP A 135 -8.81 15.71 -11.87
CA ASP A 135 -7.86 15.77 -12.99
C ASP A 135 -6.68 14.80 -12.76
N VAL A 136 -6.21 14.69 -11.52
CA VAL A 136 -5.17 13.71 -11.15
C VAL A 136 -5.69 12.27 -11.29
N LEU A 137 -6.90 12.00 -10.84
CA LEU A 137 -7.51 10.67 -10.93
C LEU A 137 -7.78 10.27 -12.38
N GLU A 138 -8.19 11.20 -13.24
CA GLU A 138 -8.35 10.99 -14.67
C GLU A 138 -7.03 10.61 -15.35
N ASP A 139 -5.96 11.36 -15.08
CA ASP A 139 -4.62 11.05 -15.60
C ASP A 139 -4.19 9.64 -15.19
N ILE A 140 -4.37 9.28 -13.92
CA ILE A 140 -4.04 7.94 -13.42
C ILE A 140 -4.93 6.87 -14.07
N ALA A 141 -6.23 7.11 -14.18
CA ALA A 141 -7.19 6.17 -14.77
C ALA A 141 -6.95 5.92 -16.27
N ARG A 142 -6.34 6.87 -16.98
CA ARG A 142 -5.94 6.72 -18.38
C ARG A 142 -4.57 6.06 -18.54
N ASN A 143 -3.62 6.41 -17.68
CA ASN A 143 -2.20 6.23 -17.99
C ASN A 143 -1.44 5.26 -17.07
N ASP A 144 -1.97 4.89 -15.89
CA ASP A 144 -1.21 4.00 -14.99
C ASP A 144 -0.95 2.64 -15.65
N PRO A 145 0.29 2.10 -15.62
CA PRO A 145 0.59 0.82 -16.27
C PRO A 145 -0.15 -0.37 -15.66
N SER A 146 -0.65 -0.24 -14.43
CA SER A 146 -1.31 -1.29 -13.67
C SER A 146 -2.83 -1.13 -13.69
N TRP A 147 -3.54 -2.04 -14.36
CA TRP A 147 -5.00 -1.98 -14.47
C TRP A 147 -5.75 -1.91 -13.12
N PRO A 148 -5.29 -2.52 -12.00
CA PRO A 148 -5.94 -2.32 -10.69
C PRO A 148 -5.84 -0.88 -10.18
N VAL A 149 -4.78 -0.14 -10.53
CA VAL A 149 -4.62 1.26 -10.15
C VAL A 149 -5.57 2.12 -10.99
N ARG A 150 -5.61 1.90 -12.32
CA ARG A 150 -6.57 2.58 -13.20
C ARG A 150 -8.01 2.35 -12.77
N LEU A 151 -8.37 1.10 -12.49
CA LEU A 151 -9.69 0.73 -11.98
C LEU A 151 -10.05 1.44 -10.68
N ALA A 152 -9.10 1.58 -9.75
CA ALA A 152 -9.35 2.23 -8.48
C ALA A 152 -9.53 3.76 -8.63
N ALA A 153 -8.80 4.39 -9.55
CA ALA A 153 -8.90 5.82 -9.82
C ALA A 153 -10.28 6.24 -10.36
N LEU A 154 -10.94 5.35 -11.12
CA LEU A 154 -12.32 5.58 -11.63
C LEU A 154 -13.34 5.95 -10.54
N LYS A 155 -13.10 5.59 -9.27
CA LYS A 155 -14.04 5.85 -8.17
C LYS A 155 -14.23 7.34 -7.86
N GLY A 156 -13.27 8.19 -8.21
CA GLY A 156 -13.36 9.63 -7.99
C GLY A 156 -13.54 10.44 -9.27
N ILE A 157 -13.96 9.79 -10.37
CA ILE A 157 -14.25 10.45 -11.64
C ILE A 157 -15.77 10.48 -11.84
N SER A 158 -16.28 11.67 -12.10
CA SER A 158 -17.67 12.02 -12.38
C SER A 158 -17.88 12.52 -13.81
N ASP A 159 -16.83 12.97 -14.50
CA ASP A 159 -16.91 13.33 -15.91
C ASP A 159 -17.24 12.11 -16.78
N GLU A 160 -18.50 12.04 -17.24
CA GLU A 160 -18.99 10.94 -18.05
C GLU A 160 -18.35 10.87 -19.44
N VAL A 161 -17.83 11.98 -19.99
CA VAL A 161 -17.07 11.99 -21.25
C VAL A 161 -15.73 11.28 -21.05
N VAL A 162 -15.08 11.52 -19.91
CA VAL A 162 -13.84 10.85 -19.53
C VAL A 162 -14.07 9.37 -19.31
N LEU A 163 -15.11 9.01 -18.57
CA LEU A 163 -15.51 7.62 -18.35
C LEU A 163 -15.85 6.91 -19.67
N ALA A 164 -16.56 7.58 -20.59
CA ALA A 164 -16.88 7.03 -21.91
C ALA A 164 -15.62 6.76 -22.74
N ASP A 165 -14.64 7.66 -22.70
CA ASP A 165 -13.37 7.48 -23.40
C ASP A 165 -12.60 6.28 -22.86
N ILE A 166 -12.51 6.13 -21.53
CA ILE A 166 -11.86 4.99 -20.87
C ILE A 166 -12.62 3.69 -21.18
N ALA A 167 -13.96 3.71 -21.13
CA ALA A 167 -14.81 2.57 -21.45
C ALA A 167 -14.58 2.07 -22.88
N LYS A 168 -14.30 2.96 -23.84
CA LYS A 168 -14.06 2.59 -25.24
C LYS A 168 -12.63 2.11 -25.51
N LYS A 169 -11.63 2.57 -24.75
CA LYS A 169 -10.21 2.45 -25.12
C LYS A 169 -9.36 1.59 -24.19
N ASP A 170 -9.71 1.41 -22.92
CA ASP A 170 -8.83 0.68 -22.00
C ASP A 170 -8.64 -0.78 -22.42
N ASP A 171 -7.42 -1.29 -22.36
CA ASP A 171 -7.12 -2.66 -22.76
C ASP A 171 -7.81 -3.73 -21.88
N TRP A 172 -8.10 -3.40 -20.62
CA TRP A 172 -8.62 -4.34 -19.63
C TRP A 172 -10.13 -4.22 -19.48
N SER A 173 -10.84 -5.33 -19.71
CA SER A 173 -12.31 -5.39 -19.64
C SER A 173 -12.86 -4.92 -18.29
N ASN A 174 -12.20 -5.24 -17.18
CA ASN A 174 -12.62 -4.80 -15.86
C ASN A 174 -12.62 -3.26 -15.72
N VAL A 175 -11.63 -2.58 -16.30
CA VAL A 175 -11.54 -1.11 -16.29
C VAL A 175 -12.61 -0.54 -17.20
N ARG A 176 -12.74 -1.06 -18.44
CA ARG A 176 -13.77 -0.60 -19.38
C ARG A 176 -15.18 -0.69 -18.81
N LEU A 177 -15.53 -1.85 -18.26
CA LEU A 177 -16.86 -2.10 -17.70
C LEU A 177 -17.10 -1.34 -16.39
N ALA A 178 -16.06 -1.02 -15.62
CA ALA A 178 -16.21 -0.16 -14.45
C ALA A 178 -16.46 1.30 -14.85
N ALA A 179 -15.73 1.80 -15.86
CA ALA A 179 -15.94 3.15 -16.38
C ALA A 179 -17.36 3.31 -16.94
N LEU A 180 -17.83 2.35 -17.74
CA LEU A 180 -19.20 2.34 -18.27
C LEU A 180 -20.27 2.40 -17.17
N ARG A 181 -20.06 1.70 -16.04
CA ARG A 181 -21.02 1.71 -14.91
C ARG A 181 -21.14 3.05 -14.21
N GLY A 182 -20.15 3.94 -14.40
CA GLY A 182 -20.20 5.31 -13.87
C GLY A 182 -20.95 6.29 -14.77
N ILE A 183 -21.44 5.85 -15.93
CA ILE A 183 -22.15 6.69 -16.92
C ILE A 183 -23.65 6.50 -16.74
N SER A 184 -24.38 7.60 -16.65
CA SER A 184 -25.83 7.63 -16.49
C SER A 184 -26.53 8.38 -17.62
N ASP A 185 -25.81 9.21 -18.37
CA ASP A 185 -26.32 9.91 -19.54
C ASP A 185 -26.62 8.91 -20.68
N GLU A 186 -27.90 8.84 -21.05
CA GLU A 186 -28.43 7.94 -22.07
C GLU A 186 -27.79 8.19 -23.45
N VAL A 187 -27.52 9.45 -23.79
CA VAL A 187 -26.90 9.81 -25.08
C VAL A 187 -25.46 9.29 -25.14
N VAL A 188 -24.72 9.40 -24.03
CA VAL A 188 -23.36 8.84 -23.92
C VAL A 188 -23.38 7.31 -24.02
N LEU A 189 -24.33 6.66 -23.35
CA LEU A 189 -24.49 5.20 -23.40
C LEU A 189 -24.87 4.70 -24.80
N GLU A 190 -25.79 5.37 -25.50
CA GLU A 190 -26.14 5.06 -26.88
C GLU A 190 -24.95 5.18 -27.84
N ASP A 191 -24.14 6.22 -27.68
CA ASP A 191 -22.93 6.41 -28.49
C ASP A 191 -21.92 5.29 -28.25
N ILE A 192 -21.75 4.85 -27.00
CA ILE A 192 -20.91 3.69 -26.66
C ILE A 192 -21.48 2.41 -27.28
N ALA A 193 -22.79 2.18 -27.17
CA ALA A 193 -23.46 0.99 -27.73
C ALA A 193 -23.20 0.85 -29.23
N LYS A 194 -23.29 1.97 -29.97
CA LYS A 194 -23.11 1.99 -31.43
C LYS A 194 -21.63 1.97 -31.86
N ASN A 195 -20.75 2.65 -31.11
CA ASN A 195 -19.40 2.98 -31.60
C ASN A 195 -18.23 2.33 -30.84
N ALA A 196 -18.44 1.70 -29.68
CA ALA A 196 -17.34 1.07 -28.96
C ALA A 196 -16.76 -0.13 -29.74
N SER A 197 -15.43 -0.21 -29.84
CA SER A 197 -14.78 -1.29 -30.59
C SER A 197 -14.90 -2.65 -29.90
N TYR A 198 -14.94 -2.67 -28.56
CA TYR A 198 -15.05 -3.89 -27.78
C TYR A 198 -16.50 -4.34 -27.60
N GLU A 199 -16.77 -5.60 -27.92
CA GLU A 199 -18.12 -6.17 -27.89
C GLU A 199 -18.72 -6.24 -26.47
N ASP A 200 -17.90 -6.53 -25.46
CA ASP A 200 -18.33 -6.57 -24.06
C ASP A 200 -18.88 -5.21 -23.60
N VAL A 201 -18.25 -4.12 -24.03
CA VAL A 201 -18.66 -2.75 -23.75
C VAL A 201 -19.95 -2.40 -24.49
N ARG A 202 -20.05 -2.68 -25.80
CA ARG A 202 -21.29 -2.44 -26.56
C ARG A 202 -22.48 -3.15 -25.91
N ARG A 203 -22.36 -4.45 -25.64
CA ARG A 203 -23.43 -5.24 -24.99
C ARG A 203 -23.79 -4.72 -23.60
N ALA A 204 -22.82 -4.21 -22.85
CA ALA A 204 -23.09 -3.62 -21.54
C ALA A 204 -23.79 -2.26 -21.65
N ALA A 205 -23.46 -1.46 -22.65
CA ALA A 205 -24.12 -0.17 -22.91
C ALA A 205 -25.57 -0.35 -23.39
N ILE A 206 -25.82 -1.28 -24.32
CA ILE A 206 -27.17 -1.68 -24.77
C ILE A 206 -28.05 -2.05 -23.57
N ARG A 207 -27.52 -2.89 -22.66
CA ARG A 207 -28.23 -3.25 -21.41
C ARG A 207 -28.47 -2.08 -20.47
N ALA A 208 -27.59 -1.09 -20.47
CA ALA A 208 -27.73 0.10 -19.63
C ALA A 208 -28.79 1.07 -20.17
N VAL A 209 -28.88 1.21 -21.49
CA VAL A 209 -29.96 1.97 -22.17
C VAL A 209 -31.30 1.25 -22.02
N GLY A 210 -31.32 -0.08 -22.08
CA GLY A 210 -32.55 -0.89 -22.00
C GLY A 210 -33.28 -1.03 -23.34
N ASP A 211 -32.62 -0.67 -24.45
CA ASP A 211 -33.12 -0.85 -25.81
C ASP A 211 -32.34 -1.98 -26.51
N GLU A 212 -33.01 -3.10 -26.78
CA GLU A 212 -32.40 -4.30 -27.40
C GLU A 212 -32.23 -4.17 -28.92
N ASP A 213 -32.77 -3.11 -29.55
CA ASP A 213 -32.72 -2.89 -31.00
C ASP A 213 -31.47 -2.10 -31.46
N LEU A 214 -30.61 -1.69 -30.51
CA LEU A 214 -29.30 -1.03 -30.71
C LEU A 214 -28.16 -2.01 -31.03
#